data_AF-A0A179HJP7-F1
#
_entry.id   AF-A0A179HJP7-F1
#
_cell.length_a   1.000
_cell.length_b   1.000
_cell.length_c   1.000
_cell.angle_alpha   90.00
_cell.angle_beta   90.00
_cell.angle_gamma   90.00
#
_symmetry.space_group_name_H-M   'P 1'
#
loop_
_entity.id
_entity.type
_entity.pdbx_description
1 polymer ?
#
loop_
_entity_poly.entity_id
_entity_poly.type
_entity_poly.pdbx_seq_one_letter_code
_entity_poly.pdbx_strand_id
1 'polypeptide(L)'
;MCDSLFDAFVPQAVTGPDRECVFERLARTLAINSRRPLADGQDDAQSWLASFSGANVRWEGVGVLFVQWAKGMMRQLEDEGARKGSGGSVADMMSDKIATYIECADSCLMLCGRSESANTLLLYFLLKYSHVASVCKGDASTSSARLLAEAISVATSLGLHITPRSESQHTSLTREIGRRLFAHVYVLDKVAAVTTGRPPMLSRRYCSTPLPLDVSDSFILQIHGQVNMNDISVCANVNAHGWSRTGEILNATIMRARVLMARVRDEILEIALDADEGMNVERLRYLQDHQELLYQTFPFTLRYTPAVVSDTTLPLSLRFSKVLTWLEHLQNLFFIRRLLVKACCGDPTATDYNRQLAETSYDIVQATLTLWTRNSDRPHPLQANFDWIIVSYACPAAGVLCSELIRGGNAFSSSPRRSDVIQQLSLLKAFLAYLGPDAPNACLWTTIQEVVSRVLDHTLNGGAGQAHSAAWQDEPQQAAIAPGPFHEFEVPGEFHDVYAFELLHSFDWLRPE
;
A
#
# COMPACT_ATOMS: atom_id res chain seq x y z
N MET A 1 9.90 -17.59 -33.19
CA MET A 1 9.39 -16.44 -32.41
C MET A 1 10.32 -15.29 -32.69
N CYS A 2 9.82 -14.06 -32.91
CA CYS A 2 10.73 -12.90 -32.94
C CYS A 2 11.24 -12.70 -31.52
N ASP A 3 12.56 -12.80 -31.31
CA ASP A 3 13.17 -12.89 -29.98
C ASP A 3 13.16 -11.56 -29.20
N SER A 4 12.81 -10.44 -29.84
CA SER A 4 12.55 -9.17 -29.16
C SER A 4 11.64 -8.22 -29.95
N LEU A 5 11.06 -7.23 -29.24
CA LEU A 5 10.41 -6.06 -29.86
C LEU A 5 11.34 -5.33 -30.84
N PHE A 6 12.64 -5.35 -30.52
CA PHE A 6 13.67 -4.80 -31.37
C PHE A 6 13.72 -5.57 -32.68
N ASP A 7 13.85 -6.90 -32.66
CA ASP A 7 13.91 -7.72 -33.86
C ASP A 7 12.62 -7.68 -34.70
N ALA A 8 11.47 -7.52 -34.03
CA ALA A 8 10.18 -7.44 -34.70
C ALA A 8 9.97 -6.12 -35.49
N PHE A 9 10.51 -4.99 -35.02
CA PHE A 9 10.11 -3.67 -35.54
C PHE A 9 11.26 -2.68 -35.80
N VAL A 10 12.44 -2.90 -35.22
CA VAL A 10 13.52 -1.90 -35.16
C VAL A 10 14.57 -1.98 -36.27
N PRO A 11 14.90 -3.13 -36.91
CA PRO A 11 15.84 -3.18 -38.04
C PRO A 11 15.51 -2.20 -39.18
N GLN A 12 14.23 -1.86 -39.36
CA GLN A 12 13.78 -0.91 -40.40
C GLN A 12 13.72 0.55 -39.90
N ALA A 13 13.70 0.79 -38.58
CA ALA A 13 13.38 2.10 -37.98
C ALA A 13 14.60 2.98 -37.68
N VAL A 14 15.80 2.41 -37.54
CA VAL A 14 16.95 3.11 -36.92
C VAL A 14 17.96 3.69 -37.93
N THR A 15 17.94 3.29 -39.20
CA THR A 15 19.00 3.68 -40.15
C THR A 15 18.54 4.09 -41.56
N GLY A 16 17.24 4.03 -41.88
CA GLY A 16 16.73 4.34 -43.22
C GLY A 16 16.15 5.77 -43.37
N PRO A 17 16.08 6.34 -44.59
CA PRO A 17 15.46 7.64 -44.87
C PRO A 17 13.93 7.67 -44.65
N ASP A 18 13.31 6.54 -44.31
CA ASP A 18 11.85 6.34 -44.23
C ASP A 18 11.34 6.14 -42.78
N ARG A 19 12.02 6.77 -41.82
CA ARG A 19 11.78 6.60 -40.37
C ARG A 19 10.35 6.92 -39.94
N GLU A 20 9.76 7.97 -40.48
CA GLU A 20 8.37 8.37 -40.17
C GLU A 20 7.35 7.32 -40.65
N CYS A 21 7.49 6.84 -41.88
CA CYS A 21 6.65 5.77 -42.44
C CYS A 21 6.73 4.49 -41.61
N VAL A 22 7.93 4.14 -41.12
CA VAL A 22 8.12 2.96 -40.25
C VAL A 22 7.36 3.12 -38.93
N PHE A 23 7.49 4.27 -38.25
CA PHE A 23 6.74 4.53 -37.02
C PHE A 23 5.24 4.64 -37.24
N GLU A 24 4.80 5.19 -38.37
CA GLU A 24 3.38 5.23 -38.72
C GLU A 24 2.81 3.82 -38.90
N ARG A 25 3.53 2.94 -39.62
CA ARG A 25 3.14 1.53 -39.77
C ARG A 25 3.12 0.79 -38.43
N LEU A 26 4.11 1.05 -37.56
CA LEU A 26 4.14 0.48 -36.21
C LEU A 26 2.93 0.95 -35.39
N ALA A 27 2.68 2.26 -35.33
CA ALA A 27 1.56 2.83 -34.61
C ALA A 27 0.21 2.29 -35.12
N ARG A 28 0.05 2.16 -36.44
CA ARG A 28 -1.12 1.51 -37.06
C ARG A 28 -1.25 0.05 -36.63
N THR A 29 -0.15 -0.71 -36.62
CA THR A 29 -0.15 -2.12 -36.18
C THR A 29 -0.56 -2.25 -34.72
N LEU A 30 0.05 -1.46 -33.83
CA LEU A 30 -0.29 -1.43 -32.41
C LEU A 30 -1.76 -1.05 -32.19
N ALA A 31 -2.28 -0.05 -32.91
CA ALA A 31 -3.66 0.38 -32.80
C ALA A 31 -4.66 -0.68 -33.30
N ILE A 32 -4.34 -1.38 -34.40
CA ILE A 32 -5.15 -2.49 -34.91
C ILE A 32 -5.17 -3.63 -33.89
N ASN A 33 -4.01 -3.97 -33.31
CA ASN A 33 -3.91 -5.00 -32.31
C ASN A 33 -4.70 -4.62 -31.04
N SER A 34 -4.52 -3.42 -30.49
CA SER A 34 -5.26 -2.93 -29.31
C SER A 34 -6.79 -2.90 -29.49
N ARG A 35 -7.29 -2.76 -30.72
CA ARG A 35 -8.75 -2.83 -31.00
C ARG A 35 -9.31 -4.24 -31.00
N ARG A 36 -8.48 -5.26 -31.18
CA ARG A 36 -8.93 -6.66 -31.12
C ARG A 36 -9.13 -7.04 -29.65
N PRO A 37 -10.20 -7.77 -29.30
CA PRO A 37 -10.34 -8.33 -27.96
C PRO A 37 -9.11 -9.18 -27.61
N LEU A 38 -8.63 -9.05 -26.37
CA LEU A 38 -7.57 -9.92 -25.87
C LEU A 38 -8.12 -11.34 -25.70
N ALA A 39 -7.27 -12.35 -25.90
CA ALA A 39 -7.67 -13.75 -25.83
C ALA A 39 -7.78 -14.24 -24.37
N ASP A 40 -8.55 -13.52 -23.55
CA ASP A 40 -8.70 -13.75 -22.09
C ASP A 40 -9.44 -15.05 -21.73
N GLY A 41 -9.87 -15.84 -22.72
CA GLY A 41 -10.38 -17.21 -22.54
C GLY A 41 -9.46 -18.30 -23.09
N GLN A 42 -8.24 -17.96 -23.52
CA GLN A 42 -7.24 -18.94 -23.99
C GLN A 42 -6.48 -19.50 -22.81
N ASP A 43 -6.78 -20.76 -22.48
CA ASP A 43 -6.13 -21.41 -21.35
C ASP A 43 -4.73 -21.92 -21.67
N ASP A 44 -4.35 -22.03 -22.95
CA ASP A 44 -2.99 -22.38 -23.38
C ASP A 44 -2.03 -21.19 -23.22
N ALA A 45 -1.00 -21.32 -22.38
CA ALA A 45 -0.07 -20.23 -22.08
C ALA A 45 0.70 -19.72 -23.31
N GLN A 46 1.11 -20.59 -24.22
CA GLN A 46 1.83 -20.15 -25.41
C GLN A 46 0.92 -19.34 -26.34
N SER A 47 -0.31 -19.80 -26.55
CA SER A 47 -1.33 -19.10 -27.34
C SER A 47 -1.76 -17.79 -26.68
N TRP A 48 -1.94 -17.79 -25.36
CA TRP A 48 -2.25 -16.59 -24.60
C TRP A 48 -1.12 -15.55 -24.71
N LEU A 49 0.14 -15.94 -24.49
CA LEU A 49 1.30 -15.05 -24.67
C LEU A 49 1.44 -14.56 -26.11
N ALA A 50 1.26 -15.45 -27.10
CA ALA A 50 1.32 -15.08 -28.51
C ALA A 50 0.21 -14.08 -28.91
N SER A 51 -0.91 -14.03 -28.17
CA SER A 51 -2.02 -13.12 -28.47
C SER A 51 -1.70 -11.63 -28.27
N PHE A 52 -0.64 -11.30 -27.53
CA PHE A 52 -0.25 -9.91 -27.27
C PHE A 52 1.27 -9.65 -27.37
N SER A 53 2.05 -10.61 -27.89
CA SER A 53 3.51 -10.50 -28.06
C SER A 53 3.94 -10.65 -29.53
N GLY A 54 5.21 -10.39 -29.81
CA GLY A 54 5.77 -10.43 -31.17
C GLY A 54 5.04 -9.49 -32.13
N ALA A 55 4.46 -10.03 -33.20
CA ALA A 55 3.67 -9.25 -34.16
C ALA A 55 2.33 -8.74 -33.60
N ASN A 56 1.84 -9.32 -32.49
CA ASN A 56 0.57 -8.97 -31.85
C ASN A 56 0.73 -7.96 -30.70
N VAL A 57 1.88 -7.29 -30.59
CA VAL A 57 2.10 -6.27 -29.56
C VAL A 57 1.03 -5.18 -29.65
N ARG A 58 0.62 -4.70 -28.48
CA ARG A 58 -0.48 -3.76 -28.27
C ARG A 58 0.01 -2.54 -27.49
N TRP A 59 -0.71 -1.42 -27.56
CA TRP A 59 -0.40 -0.21 -26.77
C TRP A 59 -0.36 -0.48 -25.27
N GLU A 60 -1.21 -1.38 -24.76
CA GLU A 60 -1.24 -1.79 -23.37
C GLU A 60 0.13 -2.36 -22.93
N GLY A 61 0.72 -3.23 -23.76
CA GLY A 61 2.03 -3.83 -23.51
C GLY A 61 3.18 -2.83 -23.61
N VAL A 62 3.11 -1.89 -24.55
CA VAL A 62 4.10 -0.80 -24.68
C VAL A 62 4.04 0.13 -23.46
N GLY A 63 2.83 0.47 -22.99
CA GLY A 63 2.62 1.24 -21.76
C GLY A 63 3.22 0.56 -20.54
N VAL A 64 3.03 -0.76 -20.40
CA VAL A 64 3.68 -1.56 -19.35
C VAL A 64 5.19 -1.39 -19.38
N LEU A 65 5.83 -1.44 -20.56
CA LEU A 65 7.28 -1.30 -20.67
C LEU A 65 7.76 0.07 -20.23
N PHE A 66 7.10 1.15 -20.65
CA PHE A 66 7.45 2.51 -20.20
C PHE A 66 7.35 2.65 -18.68
N VAL A 67 6.31 2.09 -18.07
CA VAL A 67 6.15 2.07 -16.60
C VAL A 67 7.25 1.25 -15.92
N GLN A 68 7.63 0.09 -16.48
CA GLN A 68 8.74 -0.71 -15.94
C GLN A 68 10.09 0.00 -16.08
N TRP A 69 10.35 0.68 -17.19
CA TRP A 69 11.58 1.45 -17.39
C TRP A 69 11.66 2.65 -16.45
N ALA A 70 10.57 3.40 -16.27
CA ALA A 70 10.48 4.47 -15.29
C ALA A 70 10.81 3.95 -13.88
N LYS A 71 10.17 2.85 -13.47
CA LYS A 71 10.40 2.22 -12.16
C LYS A 71 11.82 1.70 -11.99
N GLY A 72 12.41 1.12 -13.04
CA GLY A 72 13.80 0.67 -13.04
C GLY A 72 14.78 1.83 -12.84
N MET A 73 14.53 2.95 -13.54
CA MET A 73 15.35 4.16 -13.44
C MET A 73 15.22 4.83 -12.06
N MET A 74 14.02 4.88 -11.47
CA MET A 74 13.81 5.41 -10.11
C MET A 74 14.68 4.67 -9.08
N ARG A 75 14.72 3.33 -9.16
CA ARG A 75 15.56 2.52 -8.28
C ARG A 75 17.04 2.81 -8.46
N GLN A 76 17.49 3.00 -9.71
CA GLN A 76 18.87 3.37 -9.98
C GLN A 76 19.22 4.75 -9.42
N LEU A 77 18.29 5.71 -9.54
CA LEU A 77 18.44 7.05 -8.98
C LEU A 77 18.54 7.03 -7.45
N GLU A 78 17.69 6.25 -6.77
CA GLU A 78 17.75 6.01 -5.33
C GLU A 78 19.12 5.42 -4.91
N ASP A 79 19.58 4.38 -5.61
CA ASP A 79 20.88 3.74 -5.34
C ASP A 79 22.07 4.69 -5.58
N GLU A 80 22.01 5.54 -6.61
CA GLU A 80 23.05 6.54 -6.89
C GLU A 80 23.07 7.67 -5.85
N GLY A 81 21.89 8.18 -5.45
CA GLY A 81 21.76 9.18 -4.40
C GLY A 81 22.26 8.69 -3.04
N ALA A 82 22.00 7.43 -2.71
CA ALA A 82 22.51 6.80 -1.49
C ALA A 82 24.03 6.55 -1.53
N ARG A 83 24.63 6.34 -2.71
CA ARG A 83 26.09 6.12 -2.87
C ARG A 83 26.90 7.41 -2.99
N LYS A 84 26.30 8.51 -3.45
CA LYS A 84 27.00 9.77 -3.72
C LYS A 84 26.19 10.94 -3.18
N GLY A 85 26.70 11.59 -2.14
CA GLY A 85 26.30 12.95 -1.81
C GLY A 85 26.65 13.89 -2.98
N SER A 86 25.64 14.25 -3.76
CA SER A 86 25.65 15.22 -4.87
C SER A 86 26.46 14.86 -6.13
N GLY A 87 25.73 14.53 -7.19
CA GLY A 87 26.16 14.63 -8.58
C GLY A 87 24.99 15.08 -9.45
N GLY A 88 24.64 16.38 -9.39
CA GLY A 88 23.38 16.91 -9.94
C GLY A 88 23.11 16.53 -11.40
N SER A 89 24.12 16.63 -12.28
CA SER A 89 23.92 16.41 -13.72
C SER A 89 23.45 15.01 -14.13
N VAL A 90 23.80 13.96 -13.38
CA VAL A 90 23.34 12.58 -13.71
C VAL A 90 21.95 12.33 -13.15
N ALA A 91 21.69 12.81 -11.92
CA ALA A 91 20.38 12.75 -11.29
C ALA A 91 19.32 13.51 -12.11
N ASP A 92 19.66 14.71 -12.58
CA ASP A 92 18.78 15.52 -13.42
C ASP A 92 18.45 14.79 -14.74
N MET A 93 19.46 14.22 -15.42
CA MET A 93 19.24 13.43 -16.64
C MET A 93 18.36 12.20 -16.40
N MET A 94 18.54 11.50 -15.28
CA MET A 94 17.70 10.35 -14.92
C MET A 94 16.26 10.78 -14.63
N SER A 95 16.08 11.92 -13.95
CA SER A 95 14.78 12.53 -13.68
C SER A 95 14.05 12.89 -14.98
N ASP A 96 14.74 13.54 -15.92
CA ASP A 96 14.19 13.88 -17.25
C ASP A 96 13.75 12.63 -18.03
N LYS A 97 14.53 11.55 -17.96
CA LYS A 97 14.17 10.27 -18.59
C LYS A 97 12.96 9.61 -17.91
N ILE A 98 12.89 9.67 -16.59
CA ILE A 98 11.73 9.19 -15.83
C ILE A 98 10.48 9.94 -16.27
N ALA A 99 10.53 11.27 -16.35
CA ALA A 99 9.43 12.11 -16.83
C ALA A 99 9.02 11.73 -18.26
N THR A 100 10.00 11.56 -19.16
CA THR A 100 9.75 11.13 -20.55
C THR A 100 9.03 9.78 -20.61
N TYR A 101 9.45 8.80 -19.82
CA TYR A 101 8.77 7.49 -19.78
C TYR A 101 7.35 7.59 -19.21
N ILE A 102 7.11 8.47 -18.23
CA ILE A 102 5.77 8.71 -17.69
C ILE A 102 4.86 9.38 -18.73
N GLU A 103 5.36 10.35 -19.49
CA GLU A 103 4.62 10.99 -20.59
C GLU A 103 4.29 9.98 -21.71
N CYS A 104 5.23 9.09 -22.01
CA CYS A 104 5.03 8.01 -22.97
C CYS A 104 3.98 6.99 -22.48
N ALA A 105 3.97 6.67 -21.18
CA ALA A 105 2.93 5.84 -20.57
C ALA A 105 1.54 6.51 -20.65
N ASP A 106 1.45 7.80 -20.34
CA ASP A 106 0.19 8.57 -20.46
C ASP A 106 -0.34 8.56 -21.90
N SER A 107 0.56 8.77 -22.87
CA SER A 107 0.22 8.68 -24.30
C SER A 107 -0.28 7.28 -24.68
N CYS A 108 0.34 6.22 -24.18
CA CYS A 108 -0.12 4.85 -24.40
C CYS A 108 -1.51 4.63 -23.80
N LEU A 109 -1.78 5.13 -22.59
CA LEU A 109 -3.08 5.00 -21.94
C LEU A 109 -4.17 5.74 -22.73
N MET A 110 -3.90 6.96 -23.18
CA MET A 110 -4.80 7.73 -24.04
C MET A 110 -5.12 7.00 -25.35
N LEU A 111 -4.15 6.30 -25.94
CA LEU A 111 -4.35 5.49 -27.15
C LEU A 111 -5.15 4.21 -26.85
N CYS A 112 -4.95 3.59 -25.69
CA CYS A 112 -5.75 2.44 -25.25
C CYS A 112 -7.22 2.82 -25.07
N GLY A 113 -7.50 3.99 -24.50
CA GLY A 113 -8.87 4.50 -24.29
C GLY A 113 -9.69 4.63 -25.59
N ARG A 114 -9.03 4.83 -26.75
CA ARG A 114 -9.70 4.90 -28.06
C ARG A 114 -10.14 3.54 -28.62
N SER A 115 -9.71 2.44 -28.01
CA SER A 115 -10.05 1.09 -28.48
C SER A 115 -11.37 0.56 -27.93
N GLU A 116 -11.95 1.21 -26.91
CA GLU A 116 -13.14 0.75 -26.15
C GLU A 116 -13.06 -0.72 -25.69
N SER A 117 -11.85 -1.29 -25.61
CA SER A 117 -11.62 -2.71 -25.33
C SER A 117 -10.97 -2.88 -23.96
N ALA A 118 -11.80 -3.13 -22.94
CA ALA A 118 -11.32 -3.55 -21.62
C ALA A 118 -10.72 -4.96 -21.71
N ASN A 119 -9.54 -5.17 -21.11
CA ASN A 119 -8.87 -6.47 -21.08
C ASN A 119 -7.89 -6.58 -19.90
N THR A 120 -7.44 -7.81 -19.61
CA THR A 120 -6.55 -8.07 -18.46
C THR A 120 -5.19 -7.36 -18.56
N LEU A 121 -4.67 -7.12 -19.77
CA LEU A 121 -3.40 -6.42 -19.99
C LEU A 121 -3.52 -4.91 -19.72
N LEU A 122 -4.64 -4.28 -20.11
CA LEU A 122 -4.95 -2.90 -19.74
C LEU A 122 -5.07 -2.74 -18.23
N LEU A 123 -5.75 -3.68 -17.55
CA LEU A 123 -5.85 -3.69 -16.10
C LEU A 123 -4.47 -3.79 -15.43
N TYR A 124 -3.61 -4.69 -15.92
CA TYR A 124 -2.24 -4.81 -15.43
C TYR A 124 -1.44 -3.52 -15.66
N PHE A 125 -1.58 -2.89 -16.83
CA PHE A 125 -0.95 -1.61 -17.13
C PHE A 125 -1.39 -0.53 -16.13
N LEU A 126 -2.69 -0.35 -15.92
CA LEU A 126 -3.26 0.61 -14.96
C LEU A 126 -2.74 0.38 -13.53
N LEU A 127 -2.69 -0.88 -13.07
CA LEU A 127 -2.16 -1.23 -11.75
C LEU A 127 -0.68 -0.89 -11.59
N LYS A 128 0.14 -1.10 -12.63
CA LYS A 128 1.55 -0.71 -12.58
C LYS A 128 1.73 0.79 -12.67
N TYR A 129 0.91 1.45 -13.48
CA TYR A 129 0.99 2.89 -13.65
C TYR A 129 0.53 3.64 -12.40
N SER A 130 -0.55 3.19 -11.75
CA SER A 130 -1.01 3.78 -10.48
C SER A 130 0.06 3.73 -9.40
N HIS A 131 0.80 2.62 -9.30
CA HIS A 131 1.93 2.50 -8.38
C HIS A 131 3.06 3.50 -8.69
N VAL A 132 3.44 3.65 -9.96
CA VAL A 132 4.45 4.63 -10.36
C VAL A 132 3.98 6.06 -10.11
N ALA A 133 2.71 6.36 -10.39
CA ALA A 133 2.12 7.66 -10.07
C ALA A 133 2.12 7.95 -8.56
N SER A 134 1.85 6.93 -7.73
CA SER A 134 1.95 7.01 -6.26
C SER A 134 3.34 7.40 -5.79
N VAL A 135 4.36 6.74 -6.33
CA VAL A 135 5.76 7.02 -5.97
C VAL A 135 6.16 8.43 -6.40
N CYS A 136 5.77 8.88 -7.60
CA CYS A 136 6.17 10.21 -8.08
C CYS A 136 5.38 11.38 -7.50
N LYS A 137 4.07 11.21 -7.31
CA LYS A 137 3.14 12.30 -7.00
C LYS A 137 2.53 12.21 -5.60
N GLY A 138 2.82 11.14 -4.86
CA GLY A 138 2.24 10.84 -3.57
C GLY A 138 0.98 9.95 -3.65
N ASP A 139 0.74 9.20 -2.58
CA ASP A 139 -0.36 8.23 -2.47
C ASP A 139 -1.74 8.91 -2.44
N ALA A 140 -1.83 10.13 -1.91
CA ALA A 140 -3.06 10.92 -1.86
C ALA A 140 -3.34 11.72 -3.15
N SER A 141 -2.47 11.63 -4.16
CA SER A 141 -2.58 12.46 -5.36
C SER A 141 -3.82 12.11 -6.18
N THR A 142 -4.44 13.13 -6.78
CA THR A 142 -5.56 12.94 -7.72
C THR A 142 -5.16 12.08 -8.93
N SER A 143 -3.88 12.10 -9.33
CA SER A 143 -3.39 11.25 -10.42
C SER A 143 -3.46 9.77 -10.06
N SER A 144 -2.93 9.39 -8.90
CA SER A 144 -2.96 8.01 -8.39
C SER A 144 -4.39 7.53 -8.17
N ALA A 145 -5.24 8.39 -7.60
CA ALA A 145 -6.66 8.09 -7.36
C ALA A 145 -7.44 7.82 -8.66
N ARG A 146 -7.23 8.63 -9.72
CA ARG A 146 -7.88 8.42 -11.03
C ARG A 146 -7.48 7.08 -11.66
N LEU A 147 -6.19 6.76 -11.67
CA LEU A 147 -5.70 5.50 -12.24
C LEU A 147 -6.23 4.28 -11.49
N LEU A 148 -6.33 4.35 -10.15
CA LEU A 148 -6.93 3.28 -9.37
C LEU A 148 -8.43 3.13 -9.64
N ALA A 149 -9.18 4.24 -9.70
CA ALA A 149 -10.60 4.23 -10.05
C ALA A 149 -10.85 3.62 -11.43
N GLU A 150 -10.00 3.96 -12.41
CA GLU A 150 -10.04 3.37 -13.76
C GLU A 150 -9.73 1.86 -13.71
N ALA A 151 -8.72 1.43 -12.95
CA ALA A 151 -8.41 0.01 -12.76
C ALA A 151 -9.58 -0.75 -12.14
N ILE A 152 -10.28 -0.17 -11.15
CA ILE A 152 -11.47 -0.76 -10.53
C ILE A 152 -12.61 -0.88 -11.56
N SER A 153 -12.82 0.15 -12.38
CA SER A 153 -13.81 0.13 -13.46
C SER A 153 -13.51 -0.95 -14.52
N VAL A 154 -12.25 -1.09 -14.93
CA VAL A 154 -11.82 -2.13 -15.86
C VAL A 154 -11.99 -3.53 -15.23
N ALA A 155 -11.57 -3.72 -13.98
CA ALA A 155 -11.70 -5.02 -13.31
C ALA A 155 -13.16 -5.45 -13.12
N THR A 156 -14.05 -4.51 -12.82
CA THR A 156 -15.48 -4.79 -12.65
C THR A 156 -16.20 -5.01 -13.97
N SER A 157 -15.88 -4.25 -15.03
CA SER A 157 -16.44 -4.46 -16.38
C SER A 157 -16.01 -5.80 -16.99
N LEU A 158 -14.81 -6.28 -16.68
CA LEU A 158 -14.34 -7.63 -17.01
C LEU A 158 -15.00 -8.75 -16.18
N GLY A 159 -15.84 -8.40 -15.19
CA GLY A 159 -16.49 -9.37 -14.32
C GLY A 159 -15.55 -10.04 -13.31
N LEU A 160 -14.30 -9.58 -13.14
CA LEU A 160 -13.30 -10.25 -12.31
C LEU A 160 -13.62 -10.25 -10.81
N HIS A 161 -14.62 -9.49 -10.38
CA HIS A 161 -15.10 -9.39 -9.00
C HIS A 161 -16.14 -10.47 -8.64
N ILE A 162 -16.71 -11.15 -9.63
CA ILE A 162 -17.71 -12.20 -9.46
C ILE A 162 -17.22 -13.49 -10.10
N THR A 163 -17.36 -14.60 -9.38
CA THR A 163 -17.13 -15.93 -9.96
C THR A 163 -18.39 -16.78 -9.71
N PRO A 164 -19.07 -17.25 -10.77
CA PRO A 164 -20.22 -18.14 -10.62
C PRO A 164 -19.84 -19.40 -9.84
N ARG A 165 -20.73 -19.87 -8.96
CA ARG A 165 -20.47 -21.02 -8.08
C ARG A 165 -20.10 -22.28 -8.86
N SER A 166 -20.73 -22.49 -10.02
CA SER A 166 -20.44 -23.60 -10.95
C SER A 166 -19.01 -23.61 -11.49
N GLU A 167 -18.33 -22.47 -11.53
CA GLU A 167 -17.00 -22.30 -12.09
C GLU A 167 -15.92 -22.02 -11.04
N SER A 168 -16.29 -22.09 -9.76
CA SER A 168 -15.37 -21.82 -8.65
C SER A 168 -14.27 -22.88 -8.53
N GLN A 169 -14.57 -24.11 -8.95
CA GLN A 169 -13.70 -25.28 -8.81
C GLN A 169 -12.64 -25.37 -9.92
N HIS A 170 -12.99 -25.05 -11.16
CA HIS A 170 -12.03 -25.06 -12.28
C HIS A 170 -11.07 -23.86 -12.22
N THR A 171 -9.77 -24.14 -12.18
CA THR A 171 -8.73 -23.09 -12.26
C THR A 171 -7.91 -23.26 -13.53
N SER A 172 -8.13 -22.35 -14.47
CA SER A 172 -7.32 -22.23 -15.68
C SER A 172 -6.32 -21.08 -15.59
N LEU A 173 -5.41 -20.99 -16.56
CA LEU A 173 -4.42 -19.91 -16.67
C LEU A 173 -5.06 -18.52 -16.55
N THR A 174 -6.02 -18.24 -17.41
CA THR A 174 -6.67 -16.93 -17.53
C THR A 174 -7.47 -16.59 -16.28
N ARG A 175 -8.14 -17.59 -15.68
CA ARG A 175 -8.87 -17.42 -14.42
C ARG A 175 -7.92 -17.10 -13.27
N GLU A 176 -6.78 -17.77 -13.18
CA GLU A 176 -5.79 -17.51 -12.13
C GLU A 176 -5.14 -16.13 -12.29
N ILE A 177 -4.85 -15.71 -13.53
CA ILE A 177 -4.41 -14.33 -13.84
C ILE A 177 -5.48 -13.33 -13.39
N GLY A 178 -6.75 -13.56 -13.75
CA GLY A 178 -7.88 -12.72 -13.36
C GLY A 178 -8.03 -12.58 -11.84
N ARG A 179 -7.92 -13.70 -11.10
CA ARG A 179 -7.95 -13.71 -9.62
C ARG A 179 -6.84 -12.86 -9.03
N ARG A 180 -5.61 -12.95 -9.57
CA ARG A 180 -4.45 -12.18 -9.09
C ARG A 180 -4.55 -10.69 -9.39
N LEU A 181 -5.09 -10.33 -10.55
CA LEU A 181 -5.34 -8.93 -10.89
C LEU A 181 -6.42 -8.35 -9.99
N PHE A 182 -7.55 -9.05 -9.82
CA PHE A 182 -8.63 -8.58 -8.95
C PHE A 182 -8.19 -8.49 -7.47
N ALA A 183 -7.41 -9.46 -6.99
CA ALA A 183 -6.84 -9.42 -5.65
C ALA A 183 -5.96 -8.17 -5.42
N HIS A 184 -5.14 -7.77 -6.39
CA HIS A 184 -4.39 -6.51 -6.32
C HIS A 184 -5.30 -5.29 -6.26
N VAL A 185 -6.29 -5.21 -7.15
CA VAL A 185 -7.27 -4.11 -7.19
C VAL A 185 -7.96 -3.98 -5.83
N TYR A 186 -8.46 -5.08 -5.29
CA TYR A 186 -9.18 -5.12 -4.02
C TYR A 186 -8.30 -4.64 -2.85
N VAL A 187 -7.04 -5.08 -2.79
CA VAL A 187 -6.11 -4.63 -1.73
C VAL A 187 -5.78 -3.14 -1.88
N LEU A 188 -5.49 -2.67 -3.10
CA LEU A 188 -5.15 -1.26 -3.33
C LEU A 188 -6.32 -0.32 -3.04
N ASP A 189 -7.57 -0.74 -3.32
CA ASP A 189 -8.76 0.00 -2.93
C ASP A 189 -8.80 0.27 -1.41
N LYS A 190 -8.51 -0.75 -0.59
CA LYS A 190 -8.50 -0.59 0.88
C LYS A 190 -7.32 0.21 1.38
N VAL A 191 -6.16 0.04 0.77
CA VAL A 191 -4.97 0.85 1.10
C VAL A 191 -5.27 2.32 0.81
N ALA A 192 -5.81 2.64 -0.38
CA ALA A 192 -6.15 4.01 -0.76
C ALA A 192 -7.22 4.61 0.15
N ALA A 193 -8.27 3.85 0.49
CA ALA A 193 -9.32 4.29 1.41
C ALA A 193 -8.74 4.68 2.79
N VAL A 194 -7.88 3.83 3.34
CA VAL A 194 -7.22 4.08 4.63
C VAL A 194 -6.26 5.26 4.57
N THR A 195 -5.49 5.40 3.49
CA THR A 195 -4.52 6.50 3.35
C THR A 195 -5.19 7.86 3.16
N THR A 196 -6.33 7.91 2.47
CA THR A 196 -7.00 9.17 2.08
C THR A 196 -8.24 9.51 2.90
N GLY A 197 -8.70 8.59 3.75
CA GLY A 197 -9.96 8.70 4.47
C GLY A 197 -11.21 8.64 3.57
N ARG A 198 -11.06 8.31 2.27
CA ARG A 198 -12.18 8.20 1.33
C ARG A 198 -12.87 6.84 1.46
N PRO A 199 -14.17 6.76 1.16
CA PRO A 199 -14.85 5.46 1.09
C PRO A 199 -14.20 4.53 0.05
N PRO A 200 -14.06 3.24 0.37
CA PRO A 200 -13.63 2.26 -0.62
C PRO A 200 -14.64 2.15 -1.77
N MET A 201 -14.17 1.92 -2.99
CA MET A 201 -15.02 1.79 -4.18
C MET A 201 -15.55 0.36 -4.37
N LEU A 202 -14.89 -0.64 -3.78
CA LEU A 202 -15.35 -2.03 -3.79
C LEU A 202 -15.90 -2.39 -2.42
N SER A 203 -16.98 -3.16 -2.31
CA SER A 203 -17.39 -3.77 -1.03
C SER A 203 -17.20 -5.28 -1.09
N ARG A 204 -16.74 -5.89 0.01
CA ARG A 204 -16.64 -7.36 0.09
C ARG A 204 -17.98 -8.04 -0.16
N ARG A 205 -19.10 -7.37 0.13
CA ARG A 205 -20.47 -7.90 -0.04
C ARG A 205 -20.82 -8.19 -1.50
N TYR A 206 -20.19 -7.49 -2.44
CA TYR A 206 -20.42 -7.65 -3.88
C TYR A 206 -19.29 -8.41 -4.59
N CYS A 207 -18.28 -8.88 -3.85
CA CYS A 207 -17.12 -9.56 -4.41
C CYS A 207 -17.14 -11.05 -4.02
N SER A 208 -17.27 -11.94 -5.00
CA SER A 208 -17.33 -13.40 -4.78
C SER A 208 -16.13 -14.17 -5.36
N THR A 209 -15.18 -13.47 -6.00
CA THR A 209 -13.99 -14.09 -6.59
C THR A 209 -13.14 -14.84 -5.55
N PRO A 210 -12.79 -16.10 -5.80
CA PRO A 210 -11.89 -16.87 -4.94
C PRO A 210 -10.51 -16.23 -4.81
N LEU A 211 -9.82 -16.52 -3.70
CA LEU A 211 -8.42 -16.13 -3.52
C LEU A 211 -7.54 -16.75 -4.62
N PRO A 212 -6.49 -16.05 -5.09
CA PRO A 212 -5.47 -16.63 -5.98
C PRO A 212 -4.88 -17.90 -5.39
N LEU A 213 -4.50 -18.88 -6.21
CA LEU A 213 -3.75 -20.04 -5.74
C LEU A 213 -2.31 -19.64 -5.39
N ASP A 214 -1.79 -20.21 -4.31
CA ASP A 214 -0.42 -20.00 -3.87
C ASP A 214 0.57 -20.84 -4.70
N VAL A 215 0.76 -20.42 -5.94
CA VAL A 215 1.60 -21.10 -6.95
C VAL A 215 2.49 -20.09 -7.67
N SER A 216 3.61 -20.54 -8.22
CA SER A 216 4.53 -19.64 -8.92
C SER A 216 4.02 -19.28 -10.32
N ASP A 217 4.44 -18.11 -10.83
CA ASP A 217 4.12 -17.67 -12.19
C ASP A 217 4.69 -18.65 -13.22
N SER A 218 5.89 -19.18 -12.96
CA SER A 218 6.51 -20.19 -13.81
C SER A 218 5.68 -21.47 -13.89
N PHE A 219 5.14 -21.93 -12.75
CA PHE A 219 4.28 -23.11 -12.71
C PHE A 219 3.02 -22.90 -13.56
N ILE A 220 2.33 -21.76 -13.38
CA ILE A 220 1.12 -21.42 -14.15
C ILE A 220 1.40 -21.44 -15.66
N LEU A 221 2.56 -20.93 -16.09
CA LEU A 221 2.93 -20.90 -17.51
C LEU A 221 3.38 -22.28 -18.03
N GLN A 222 3.94 -23.15 -17.18
CA GLN A 222 4.55 -24.43 -17.56
C GLN A 222 3.62 -25.65 -17.53
N ILE A 223 2.43 -25.58 -16.93
CA ILE A 223 1.48 -26.72 -16.84
C ILE A 223 1.03 -27.28 -18.22
N HIS A 224 1.41 -26.61 -19.31
CA HIS A 224 1.08 -26.97 -20.68
C HIS A 224 1.89 -28.17 -21.18
N GLY A 225 1.23 -29.32 -21.33
CA GLY A 225 1.78 -30.51 -22.01
C GLY A 225 1.25 -31.87 -21.52
N GLN A 226 0.59 -31.95 -20.36
CA GLN A 226 0.00 -33.20 -19.87
C GLN A 226 -1.51 -33.23 -20.13
N VAL A 227 -1.90 -34.04 -21.12
CA VAL A 227 -3.18 -34.09 -21.85
C VAL A 227 -4.43 -34.46 -21.00
N ASN A 228 -4.38 -34.39 -19.66
CA ASN A 228 -5.52 -34.68 -18.78
C ASN A 228 -5.61 -33.78 -17.52
N MET A 229 -4.92 -32.63 -17.49
CA MET A 229 -4.71 -31.83 -16.27
C MET A 229 -4.99 -30.33 -16.50
N ASN A 230 -6.22 -29.99 -16.90
CA ASN A 230 -6.65 -28.60 -17.17
C ASN A 230 -7.04 -27.80 -15.92
N ASP A 231 -6.85 -28.36 -14.72
CA ASP A 231 -7.17 -27.71 -13.46
C ASP A 231 -5.88 -27.49 -12.66
N ILE A 232 -5.43 -26.25 -12.60
CA ILE A 232 -4.22 -25.84 -11.87
C ILE A 232 -4.31 -26.27 -10.41
N SER A 233 -5.51 -26.29 -9.81
CA SER A 233 -5.70 -26.65 -8.41
C SER A 233 -5.43 -28.13 -8.12
N VAL A 234 -5.60 -29.00 -9.11
CA VAL A 234 -5.33 -30.44 -9.03
C VAL A 234 -3.84 -30.73 -9.18
N CYS A 235 -3.15 -29.95 -10.01
CA CYS A 235 -1.72 -30.09 -10.28
C CYS A 235 -0.86 -29.37 -9.23
N ALA A 236 -1.40 -28.34 -8.61
CA ALA A 236 -0.69 -27.52 -7.65
C ALA A 236 -0.48 -28.27 -6.34
N ASN A 237 0.73 -28.17 -5.78
CA ASN A 237 1.05 -28.66 -4.44
C ASN A 237 0.48 -27.73 -3.35
N VAL A 238 -0.84 -27.50 -3.37
CA VAL A 238 -1.55 -26.61 -2.44
C VAL A 238 -2.42 -27.41 -1.46
N ASN A 239 -2.74 -26.80 -0.31
CA ASN A 239 -3.67 -27.37 0.66
C ASN A 239 -5.13 -27.00 0.34
N ALA A 240 -6.08 -27.50 1.14
CA ALA A 240 -7.51 -27.27 0.95
C ALA A 240 -7.92 -25.78 0.99
N HIS A 241 -7.10 -24.92 1.59
CA HIS A 241 -7.31 -23.48 1.63
C HIS A 241 -6.63 -22.75 0.47
N GLY A 242 -5.84 -23.45 -0.37
CA GLY A 242 -5.12 -22.89 -1.52
C GLY A 242 -3.71 -22.35 -1.20
N TRP A 243 -3.14 -22.66 -0.02
CA TRP A 243 -1.76 -22.32 0.35
C TRP A 243 -0.77 -23.36 -0.14
N SER A 244 0.46 -22.94 -0.48
CA SER A 244 1.52 -23.85 -0.91
C SER A 244 1.94 -24.77 0.23
N ARG A 245 2.19 -26.04 -0.09
CA ARG A 245 2.75 -27.03 0.84
C ARG A 245 4.27 -27.03 0.85
N THR A 246 4.94 -26.34 -0.09
CA THR A 246 6.41 -26.25 -0.14
C THR A 246 6.98 -25.29 0.89
N GLY A 247 6.15 -24.37 1.40
CA GLY A 247 6.56 -23.34 2.37
C GLY A 247 7.34 -22.16 1.75
N GLU A 248 7.44 -22.10 0.43
CA GLU A 248 8.02 -20.95 -0.25
C GLU A 248 7.10 -19.72 -0.13
N ILE A 249 7.69 -18.53 0.06
CA ILE A 249 6.93 -17.27 0.04
C ILE A 249 6.98 -16.71 -1.37
N LEU A 250 5.87 -16.88 -2.08
CA LEU A 250 5.63 -16.36 -3.42
C LEU A 250 4.87 -15.01 -3.33
N ASN A 251 4.85 -14.27 -4.44
CA ASN A 251 3.99 -13.09 -4.54
C ASN A 251 2.51 -13.43 -4.30
N ALA A 252 2.08 -14.61 -4.77
CA ALA A 252 0.75 -15.14 -4.52
C ALA A 252 0.50 -15.39 -3.02
N THR A 253 1.49 -15.90 -2.28
CA THR A 253 1.40 -16.12 -0.82
C THR A 253 1.10 -14.81 -0.10
N ILE A 254 1.86 -13.75 -0.39
CA ILE A 254 1.69 -12.44 0.23
C ILE A 254 0.34 -11.83 -0.15
N MET A 255 -0.02 -11.90 -1.44
CA MET A 255 -1.27 -11.37 -1.95
C MET A 255 -2.49 -12.01 -1.28
N ARG A 256 -2.49 -13.34 -1.13
CA ARG A 256 -3.56 -14.06 -0.43
C ARG A 256 -3.73 -13.57 1.00
N ALA A 257 -2.63 -13.44 1.75
CA ALA A 257 -2.65 -12.91 3.11
C ALA A 257 -3.21 -11.49 3.16
N ARG A 258 -2.77 -10.62 2.24
CA ARG A 258 -3.24 -9.24 2.15
C ARG A 258 -4.72 -9.13 1.79
N VAL A 259 -5.26 -9.97 0.89
CA VAL A 259 -6.70 -9.97 0.57
C VAL A 259 -7.52 -10.40 1.78
N LEU A 260 -7.08 -11.43 2.51
CA LEU A 260 -7.76 -11.89 3.73
C LEU A 260 -7.86 -10.77 4.77
N MET A 261 -6.76 -10.07 5.03
CA MET A 261 -6.75 -8.93 5.96
C MET A 261 -7.50 -7.71 5.39
N ALA A 262 -7.48 -7.48 4.09
CA ALA A 262 -8.23 -6.41 3.43
C ALA A 262 -9.75 -6.62 3.52
N ARG A 263 -10.23 -7.87 3.63
CA ARG A 263 -11.66 -8.14 3.90
C ARG A 263 -12.07 -7.71 5.30
N VAL A 264 -11.23 -7.96 6.30
CA VAL A 264 -11.45 -7.43 7.67
C VAL A 264 -11.42 -5.91 7.64
N ARG A 265 -10.45 -5.33 6.93
CA ARG A 265 -10.33 -3.87 6.76
C ARG A 265 -11.53 -3.23 6.10
N ASP A 266 -12.15 -3.90 5.14
CA ASP A 266 -13.41 -3.45 4.53
C ASP A 266 -14.53 -3.33 5.56
N GLU A 267 -14.64 -4.28 6.50
CA GLU A 267 -15.64 -4.20 7.58
C GLU A 267 -15.34 -3.08 8.57
N ILE A 268 -14.05 -2.86 8.87
CA ILE A 268 -13.61 -1.75 9.72
C ILE A 268 -14.01 -0.42 9.08
N LEU A 269 -13.74 -0.26 7.78
CA LEU A 269 -14.11 0.93 7.02
C LEU A 269 -15.62 1.12 6.93
N GLU A 270 -16.40 0.04 6.80
CA GLU A 270 -17.87 0.12 6.88
C GLU A 270 -18.33 0.72 8.21
N ILE A 271 -17.83 0.24 9.35
CA ILE A 271 -18.21 0.75 10.68
C ILE A 271 -17.75 2.19 10.89
N ALA A 272 -16.54 2.50 10.39
CA ALA A 272 -15.91 3.78 10.55
C ALA A 272 -16.59 4.93 9.81
N LEU A 273 -17.08 4.63 8.60
CA LEU A 273 -17.68 5.60 7.67
C LEU A 273 -19.20 5.56 7.74
N ASP A 274 -19.79 4.72 8.58
CA ASP A 274 -21.24 4.66 8.80
C ASP A 274 -21.71 5.96 9.47
N ALA A 275 -22.60 6.68 8.79
CA ALA A 275 -23.16 7.93 9.29
C ALA A 275 -24.33 7.71 10.26
N ASP A 276 -25.00 6.55 10.19
CA ASP A 276 -26.34 6.36 10.77
C ASP A 276 -26.35 5.39 11.98
N GLU A 277 -25.54 4.33 12.00
CA GLU A 277 -25.64 3.29 13.05
C GLU A 277 -24.83 3.56 14.34
N GLY A 278 -23.98 4.58 14.36
CA GLY A 278 -23.04 4.77 15.47
C GLY A 278 -22.05 3.60 15.63
N MET A 279 -21.06 3.74 16.50
CA MET A 279 -19.99 2.73 16.61
C MET A 279 -20.46 1.47 17.36
N ASN A 280 -20.72 0.38 16.63
CA ASN A 280 -21.12 -0.90 17.22
C ASN A 280 -19.93 -1.61 17.92
N VAL A 281 -19.85 -1.47 19.24
CA VAL A 281 -18.80 -2.06 20.10
C VAL A 281 -18.74 -3.59 20.00
N GLU A 282 -19.89 -4.27 19.92
CA GLU A 282 -19.91 -5.74 19.82
C GLU A 282 -19.31 -6.22 18.50
N ARG A 283 -19.64 -5.54 17.39
CA ARG A 283 -19.07 -5.82 16.08
C ARG A 283 -17.57 -5.55 16.05
N LEU A 284 -17.10 -4.49 16.70
CA LEU A 284 -15.67 -4.19 16.82
C LEU A 284 -14.91 -5.26 17.63
N ARG A 285 -15.47 -5.74 18.75
CA ARG A 285 -14.87 -6.86 19.51
C ARG A 285 -14.81 -8.14 18.70
N TYR A 286 -15.88 -8.46 17.97
CA TYR A 286 -15.88 -9.61 17.05
C TYR A 286 -14.78 -9.47 15.99
N LEU A 287 -14.61 -8.29 15.38
CA LEU A 287 -13.55 -8.06 14.40
C LEU A 287 -12.15 -8.17 15.00
N GLN A 288 -11.95 -7.76 16.25
CA GLN A 288 -10.68 -7.94 16.96
C GLN A 288 -10.33 -9.43 17.09
N ASP A 289 -11.23 -10.23 17.67
CA ASP A 289 -11.03 -11.67 17.85
C ASP A 289 -10.83 -12.37 16.50
N HIS A 290 -11.63 -11.98 15.50
CA HIS A 290 -11.52 -12.53 14.16
C HIS A 290 -10.17 -12.22 13.50
N GLN A 291 -9.66 -11.01 13.64
CA GLN A 291 -8.37 -10.60 13.08
C GLN A 291 -7.19 -11.34 13.75
N GLU A 292 -7.24 -11.55 15.06
CA GLU A 292 -6.24 -12.32 15.81
C GLU A 292 -6.24 -13.79 15.39
N LEU A 293 -7.43 -14.42 15.33
CA LEU A 293 -7.57 -15.80 14.87
C LEU A 293 -7.12 -15.96 13.41
N LEU A 294 -7.53 -15.04 12.52
CA LEU A 294 -7.17 -15.08 11.11
C LEU A 294 -5.65 -15.13 10.91
N TYR A 295 -4.89 -14.28 11.60
CA TYR A 295 -3.44 -14.27 11.48
C TYR A 295 -2.80 -15.58 11.97
N GLN A 296 -3.37 -16.22 13.00
CA GLN A 296 -2.91 -17.53 13.47
C GLN A 296 -3.11 -18.65 12.45
N THR A 297 -4.08 -18.53 11.54
CA THR A 297 -4.31 -19.50 10.45
C THR A 297 -3.29 -19.43 9.32
N PHE A 298 -2.48 -18.36 9.26
CA PHE A 298 -1.51 -18.20 8.17
C PHE A 298 -0.37 -19.24 8.27
N PRO A 299 0.19 -19.66 7.12
CA PRO A 299 1.37 -20.52 7.10
C PRO A 299 2.48 -19.99 8.00
N PHE A 300 3.19 -20.89 8.70
CA PHE A 300 4.27 -20.50 9.61
C PHE A 300 5.37 -19.67 8.92
N THR A 301 5.51 -19.83 7.60
CA THR A 301 6.44 -19.11 6.75
C THR A 301 6.11 -17.62 6.65
N LEU A 302 4.83 -17.24 6.73
CA LEU A 302 4.39 -15.84 6.76
C LEU A 302 4.38 -15.24 8.18
N ARG A 303 4.34 -16.07 9.23
CA ARG A 303 4.30 -15.56 10.60
C ARG A 303 5.61 -14.85 10.97
N TYR A 304 5.44 -13.65 11.50
CA TYR A 304 6.51 -12.82 12.03
C TYR A 304 7.02 -13.33 13.37
N THR A 305 8.34 -13.29 13.54
CA THR A 305 9.00 -13.40 14.84
C THR A 305 10.05 -12.29 14.91
N PRO A 306 10.33 -11.72 16.11
CA PRO A 306 11.35 -10.67 16.24
C PRO A 306 12.74 -11.09 15.72
N ALA A 307 13.05 -12.39 15.78
CA ALA A 307 14.29 -12.96 15.27
C ALA A 307 14.44 -12.82 13.75
N VAL A 308 13.34 -12.84 12.98
CA VAL A 308 13.36 -12.78 11.50
C VAL A 308 14.06 -11.53 11.00
N VAL A 309 13.84 -10.38 11.65
CA VAL A 309 14.41 -9.11 11.18
C VAL A 309 15.93 -9.09 11.32
N SER A 310 16.43 -9.76 12.37
CA SER A 310 17.85 -9.89 12.68
C SER A 310 18.54 -11.03 11.92
N ASP A 311 17.78 -11.90 11.25
CA ASP A 311 18.32 -13.05 10.52
C ASP A 311 18.88 -12.63 9.15
N THR A 312 20.19 -12.43 9.09
CA THR A 312 20.90 -12.03 7.87
C THR A 312 21.00 -13.16 6.83
N THR A 313 20.64 -14.40 7.19
CA THR A 313 20.61 -15.52 6.24
C THR A 313 19.39 -15.47 5.32
N LEU A 314 18.34 -14.77 5.73
CA LEU A 314 17.11 -14.62 4.95
C LEU A 314 17.22 -13.46 3.94
N PRO A 315 16.82 -13.68 2.67
CA PRO A 315 16.73 -12.60 1.70
C PRO A 315 15.89 -11.43 2.22
N LEU A 316 16.29 -10.19 1.94
CA LEU A 316 15.56 -9.02 2.45
C LEU A 316 14.10 -8.99 1.97
N SER A 317 13.82 -9.44 0.74
CA SER A 317 12.46 -9.58 0.23
C SER A 317 11.59 -10.48 1.12
N LEU A 318 12.16 -11.55 1.67
CA LEU A 318 11.47 -12.46 2.57
C LEU A 318 11.21 -11.82 3.93
N ARG A 319 12.23 -11.18 4.52
CA ARG A 319 12.12 -10.44 5.79
C ARG A 319 11.07 -9.34 5.68
N PHE A 320 11.14 -8.56 4.61
CA PHE A 320 10.17 -7.52 4.28
C PHE A 320 8.75 -8.09 4.16
N SER A 321 8.57 -9.22 3.48
CA SER A 321 7.24 -9.85 3.30
C SER A 321 6.62 -10.31 4.62
N LYS A 322 7.42 -10.89 5.52
CA LYS A 322 6.98 -11.28 6.87
C LYS A 322 6.61 -10.05 7.71
N VAL A 323 7.45 -9.00 7.68
CA VAL A 323 7.15 -7.75 8.38
C VAL A 323 5.91 -7.07 7.82
N LEU A 324 5.76 -6.97 6.50
CA LEU A 324 4.57 -6.39 5.88
C LEU A 324 3.30 -7.15 6.29
N THR A 325 3.34 -8.49 6.28
CA THR A 325 2.19 -9.31 6.70
C THR A 325 1.82 -9.04 8.16
N TRP A 326 2.81 -8.88 9.03
CA TRP A 326 2.61 -8.53 10.44
C TRP A 326 2.07 -7.12 10.62
N LEU A 327 2.59 -6.14 9.89
CA LEU A 327 2.14 -4.76 9.95
C LEU A 327 0.70 -4.61 9.44
N GLU A 328 0.32 -5.33 8.37
CA GLU A 328 -1.07 -5.38 7.89
C GLU A 328 -2.03 -5.93 8.95
N HIS A 329 -1.60 -6.96 9.68
CA HIS A 329 -2.36 -7.52 10.80
C HIS A 329 -2.50 -6.51 11.95
N LEU A 330 -1.39 -5.92 12.39
CA LEU A 330 -1.38 -4.94 13.46
C LEU A 330 -2.16 -3.67 13.09
N GLN A 331 -2.14 -3.24 11.83
CA GLN A 331 -2.86 -2.04 11.39
C GLN A 331 -4.38 -2.24 11.50
N ASN A 332 -4.89 -3.45 11.22
CA ASN A 332 -6.31 -3.75 11.46
C ASN A 332 -6.64 -3.69 12.95
N LEU A 333 -5.80 -4.26 13.82
CA LEU A 333 -5.97 -4.16 15.27
C LEU A 333 -5.88 -2.71 15.77
N PHE A 334 -4.96 -1.93 15.23
CA PHE A 334 -4.80 -0.51 15.53
C PHE A 334 -6.09 0.26 15.23
N PHE A 335 -6.68 0.07 14.05
CA PHE A 335 -7.96 0.71 13.72
C PHE A 335 -9.07 0.24 14.64
N ILE A 336 -9.25 -1.06 14.82
CA ILE A 336 -10.32 -1.60 15.68
C ILE A 336 -10.20 -1.04 17.11
N ARG A 337 -9.00 -1.07 17.70
CA ARG A 337 -8.74 -0.56 19.06
C ARG A 337 -8.96 0.95 19.14
N ARG A 338 -8.58 1.72 18.12
CA ARG A 338 -8.88 3.15 18.04
C ARG A 338 -10.39 3.42 18.01
N LEU A 339 -11.15 2.67 17.22
CA LEU A 339 -12.62 2.78 17.19
C LEU A 339 -13.25 2.36 18.53
N LEU A 340 -12.72 1.34 19.22
CA LEU A 340 -13.19 0.92 20.55
C LEU A 340 -12.96 1.99 21.62
N VAL A 341 -11.78 2.62 21.64
CA VAL A 341 -11.49 3.75 22.54
C VAL A 341 -12.49 4.88 22.31
N LYS A 342 -12.79 5.20 21.05
CA LYS A 342 -13.76 6.23 20.69
C LYS A 342 -15.19 5.86 21.11
N ALA A 343 -15.61 4.64 20.83
CA ALA A 343 -16.96 4.15 21.13
C ALA A 343 -17.23 4.04 22.64
N CYS A 344 -16.22 3.74 23.43
CA CYS A 344 -16.32 3.60 24.89
C CYS A 344 -15.89 4.87 25.65
N CYS A 345 -15.82 6.03 25.01
CA CYS A 345 -15.36 7.26 25.68
C CYS A 345 -16.20 7.55 26.95
N GLY A 346 -15.53 7.65 28.10
CA GLY A 346 -16.16 7.84 29.42
C GLY A 346 -16.48 6.54 30.18
N ASP A 347 -16.33 5.37 29.57
CA ASP A 347 -16.47 4.07 30.22
C ASP A 347 -15.12 3.62 30.84
N PRO A 348 -15.11 2.98 32.04
CA PRO A 348 -13.90 2.38 32.62
C PRO A 348 -13.11 1.47 31.66
N THR A 349 -13.79 0.76 30.75
CA THR A 349 -13.20 -0.13 29.74
C THR A 349 -12.35 0.59 28.70
N ALA A 350 -12.58 1.88 28.45
CA ALA A 350 -11.76 2.68 27.54
C ALA A 350 -10.29 2.74 27.95
N THR A 351 -10.00 2.64 29.25
CA THR A 351 -8.62 2.61 29.76
C THR A 351 -7.88 1.35 29.29
N ASP A 352 -8.56 0.20 29.23
CA ASP A 352 -7.95 -1.04 28.76
C ASP A 352 -7.76 -1.02 27.25
N TYR A 353 -8.76 -0.56 26.49
CA TYR A 353 -8.62 -0.39 25.04
C TYR A 353 -7.51 0.60 24.66
N ASN A 354 -7.35 1.67 25.44
CA ASN A 354 -6.27 2.64 25.24
C ASN A 354 -4.89 2.01 25.49
N ARG A 355 -4.75 1.19 26.54
CA ARG A 355 -3.53 0.40 26.78
C ARG A 355 -3.23 -0.53 25.60
N GLN A 356 -4.22 -1.32 25.16
CA GLN A 356 -4.07 -2.23 24.03
C GLN A 356 -3.70 -1.48 22.73
N LEU A 357 -4.26 -0.29 22.52
CA LEU A 357 -3.93 0.57 21.39
C LEU A 357 -2.47 1.07 21.46
N ALA A 358 -2.00 1.47 22.64
CA ALA A 358 -0.62 1.89 22.87
C ALA A 358 0.36 0.72 22.63
N GLU A 359 0.03 -0.49 23.10
CA GLU A 359 0.79 -1.71 22.83
C GLU A 359 0.90 -2.01 21.33
N THR A 360 -0.22 -2.02 20.60
CA THR A 360 -0.21 -2.20 19.14
C THR A 360 0.61 -1.12 18.45
N SER A 361 0.47 0.14 18.87
CA SER A 361 1.18 1.26 18.27
C SER A 361 2.69 1.11 18.46
N TYR A 362 3.12 0.69 19.64
CA TYR A 362 4.52 0.38 19.91
C TYR A 362 5.03 -0.76 19.03
N ASP A 363 4.28 -1.85 18.90
CA ASP A 363 4.68 -2.98 18.07
C ASP A 363 4.80 -2.62 16.59
N ILE A 364 3.91 -1.75 16.08
CA ILE A 364 3.97 -1.22 14.71
C ILE A 364 5.25 -0.41 14.50
N VAL A 365 5.53 0.54 15.40
CA VAL A 365 6.72 1.40 15.31
C VAL A 365 7.99 0.56 15.42
N GLN A 366 8.06 -0.33 16.41
CA GLN A 366 9.21 -1.21 16.64
C GLN A 366 9.47 -2.12 15.44
N ALA A 367 8.45 -2.82 14.92
CA ALA A 367 8.63 -3.74 13.79
C ALA A 367 9.13 -3.01 12.54
N THR A 368 8.61 -1.80 12.30
CA THR A 368 8.99 -0.95 11.18
C THR A 368 10.43 -0.45 11.32
N LEU A 369 10.77 0.15 12.47
CA LEU A 369 12.10 0.71 12.70
C LEU A 369 13.18 -0.37 12.77
N THR A 370 12.87 -1.53 13.35
CA THR A 370 13.84 -2.64 13.39
C THR A 370 14.17 -3.13 11.98
N LEU A 371 13.18 -3.20 11.08
CA LEU A 371 13.42 -3.55 9.69
C LEU A 371 14.30 -2.49 9.01
N TRP A 372 14.07 -1.21 9.28
CA TRP A 372 14.90 -0.14 8.72
C TRP A 372 16.33 -0.13 9.28
N THR A 373 16.52 -0.04 10.60
CA THR A 373 17.85 0.08 11.24
C THR A 373 18.77 -1.09 10.91
N ARG A 374 18.22 -2.28 10.67
CA ARG A 374 19.02 -3.46 10.28
C ARG A 374 19.44 -3.47 8.80
N ASN A 375 18.88 -2.59 7.98
CA ASN A 375 19.12 -2.52 6.55
C ASN A 375 19.52 -1.10 6.07
N SER A 376 19.72 -0.15 7.00
CA SER A 376 20.08 1.25 6.70
C SER A 376 21.51 1.42 6.15
N ASP A 377 22.40 0.45 6.40
CA ASP A 377 23.82 0.56 6.03
C ASP A 377 24.07 0.35 4.52
N ARG A 378 23.05 -0.01 3.74
CA ARG A 378 23.20 -0.29 2.30
C ARG A 378 22.01 0.23 1.50
N PRO A 379 22.25 0.96 0.38
CA PRO A 379 21.21 1.17 -0.63
C PRO A 379 20.62 -0.17 -1.05
N HIS A 380 19.29 -0.27 -1.09
CA HIS A 380 18.61 -1.51 -1.44
C HIS A 380 17.41 -1.24 -2.36
N PRO A 381 17.13 -2.10 -3.35
CA PRO A 381 15.98 -2.00 -4.26
C PRO A 381 14.57 -1.96 -3.64
N LEU A 382 14.48 -2.01 -2.31
CA LEU A 382 13.23 -1.96 -1.55
C LEU A 382 13.12 -0.64 -0.76
N GLN A 383 14.03 0.33 -0.94
CA GLN A 383 14.08 1.60 -0.20
C GLN A 383 12.74 2.35 -0.23
N ALA A 384 12.17 2.61 -1.40
CA ALA A 384 10.83 3.21 -1.53
C ALA A 384 9.72 2.45 -0.75
N ASN A 385 9.86 1.13 -0.56
CA ASN A 385 8.89 0.38 0.24
C ASN A 385 9.07 0.59 1.75
N PHE A 386 10.27 0.93 2.23
CA PHE A 386 10.49 1.30 3.63
C PHE A 386 9.83 2.63 3.95
N ASP A 387 9.99 3.61 3.06
CA ASP A 387 9.37 4.93 3.20
C ASP A 387 7.85 4.81 3.29
N TRP A 388 7.26 4.03 2.38
CA TRP A 388 5.83 3.75 2.39
C TRP A 388 5.36 3.08 3.68
N ILE A 389 6.10 2.09 4.20
CA ILE A 389 5.74 1.42 5.46
C ILE A 389 5.82 2.39 6.64
N ILE A 390 6.83 3.26 6.69
CA ILE A 390 6.99 4.19 7.82
C ILE A 390 5.87 5.21 7.83
N VAL A 391 5.54 5.79 6.69
CA VAL A 391 4.46 6.78 6.58
C VAL A 391 3.10 6.13 6.85
N SER A 392 2.82 4.97 6.24
CA SER A 392 1.49 4.36 6.30
C SER A 392 1.19 3.62 7.61
N TYR A 393 2.22 3.20 8.35
CA TYR A 393 2.06 2.38 9.56
C TYR A 393 2.69 3.03 10.79
N ALA A 394 3.98 3.36 10.75
CA ALA A 394 4.70 3.85 11.94
C ALA A 394 4.28 5.27 12.35
N CYS A 395 4.05 6.18 11.41
CA CYS A 395 3.70 7.57 11.74
C CYS A 395 2.35 7.69 12.46
N PRO A 396 1.25 7.04 12.00
CA PRO A 396 -0.03 7.07 12.73
C PRO A 396 0.08 6.46 14.13
N ALA A 397 0.81 5.35 14.26
CA ALA A 397 1.08 4.70 15.54
C ALA A 397 1.91 5.59 16.48
N ALA A 398 2.92 6.28 15.96
CA ALA A 398 3.72 7.24 16.71
C ALA A 398 2.87 8.41 17.22
N GLY A 399 1.90 8.90 16.45
CA GLY A 399 0.96 9.93 16.89
C GLY A 399 0.18 9.51 18.15
N VAL A 400 -0.29 8.27 18.22
CA VAL A 400 -0.93 7.73 19.44
C VAL A 400 0.04 7.69 20.62
N LEU A 401 1.25 7.17 20.41
CA LEU A 401 2.27 7.09 21.46
C LEU A 401 2.66 8.48 22.00
N CYS A 402 2.81 9.47 21.11
CA CYS A 402 3.06 10.85 21.48
C CYS A 402 1.95 11.42 22.39
N SER A 403 0.70 11.11 22.05
CA SER A 403 -0.47 11.55 22.82
C SER A 403 -0.49 10.98 24.22
N GLU A 404 -0.22 9.69 24.35
CA GLU A 404 -0.16 9.03 25.65
C GLU A 404 1.04 9.52 26.47
N LEU A 405 2.15 9.90 25.84
CA LEU A 405 3.30 10.49 26.54
C LEU A 405 2.99 11.87 27.12
N ILE A 406 2.26 12.72 26.39
CA ILE A 406 1.82 14.05 26.86
C ILE A 406 0.87 13.89 28.06
N ARG A 407 -0.09 12.97 27.95
CA ARG A 407 -1.10 12.73 29.02
C ARG A 407 -0.48 12.24 30.33
N GLY A 408 0.73 11.67 30.28
CA GLY A 408 1.37 11.07 31.45
C GLY A 408 0.57 9.89 32.04
N GLY A 409 -0.30 9.27 31.25
CA GLY A 409 -1.25 8.26 31.70
C GLY A 409 -0.61 6.93 32.09
N ASN A 410 -1.39 6.08 32.78
CA ASN A 410 -0.99 4.73 33.21
C ASN A 410 -0.82 3.72 32.04
N ALA A 411 -1.01 4.14 30.79
CA ALA A 411 -0.85 3.31 29.59
C ALA A 411 0.56 2.69 29.48
N PHE A 412 1.57 3.31 30.10
CA PHE A 412 2.97 2.84 30.09
C PHE A 412 3.45 2.18 31.40
N SER A 413 2.52 1.75 32.26
CA SER A 413 2.83 1.20 33.59
C SER A 413 3.50 -0.19 33.57
N SER A 414 3.37 -0.94 32.46
CA SER A 414 3.93 -2.29 32.34
C SER A 414 4.73 -2.49 31.04
N SER A 415 4.04 -2.55 29.91
CA SER A 415 4.60 -2.72 28.57
C SER A 415 3.66 -2.07 27.55
N PRO A 416 4.14 -1.21 26.65
CA PRO A 416 5.52 -0.72 26.54
C PRO A 416 5.87 0.25 27.69
N ARG A 417 7.11 0.22 28.19
CA ARG A 417 7.55 1.19 29.20
C ARG A 417 7.73 2.55 28.58
N ARG A 418 7.53 3.62 29.35
CA ARG A 418 7.73 5.00 28.91
C ARG A 418 9.12 5.21 28.27
N SER A 419 10.17 4.62 28.84
CA SER A 419 11.54 4.68 28.30
C SER A 419 11.65 4.08 26.90
N ASP A 420 10.97 2.96 26.67
CA ASP A 420 11.06 2.22 25.42
C ASP A 420 10.34 2.99 24.31
N VAL A 421 9.20 3.60 24.64
CA VAL A 421 8.46 4.47 23.73
C VAL A 421 9.30 5.69 23.33
N ILE A 422 9.93 6.36 24.29
CA ILE A 422 10.83 7.50 24.03
C ILE A 422 11.97 7.09 23.10
N GLN A 423 12.57 5.91 23.31
CA GLN A 423 13.64 5.41 22.45
C GLN A 423 13.17 5.16 21.02
N GLN A 424 12.01 4.51 20.83
CA GLN A 424 11.46 4.24 19.49
C GLN A 424 11.07 5.53 18.76
N LEU A 425 10.47 6.50 19.45
CA LEU A 425 10.15 7.81 18.86
C LEU A 425 11.40 8.60 18.50
N SER A 426 12.48 8.50 19.30
CA SER A 426 13.77 9.11 18.98
C SER A 426 14.40 8.51 17.73
N LEU A 427 14.28 7.19 17.55
CA LEU A 427 14.72 6.49 16.34
C LEU A 427 13.87 6.90 15.12
N LEU A 428 12.55 7.01 15.28
CA LEU A 428 11.67 7.50 14.21
C LEU A 428 12.03 8.93 13.77
N LYS A 429 12.29 9.83 14.72
CA LYS A 429 12.76 11.18 14.44
C LYS A 429 14.06 11.17 13.62
N ALA A 430 15.03 10.34 14.01
CA ALA A 430 16.29 10.21 13.28
C ALA A 430 16.09 9.69 11.85
N PHE A 431 15.16 8.75 11.66
CA PHE A 431 14.79 8.26 10.34
C PHE A 431 14.14 9.35 9.46
N LEU A 432 13.16 10.08 9.99
CA LEU A 432 12.49 11.14 9.22
C LEU A 432 13.49 12.21 8.78
N ALA A 433 14.49 12.50 9.61
CA ALA A 433 15.59 13.40 9.26
C ALA A 433 16.50 12.83 8.15
N TYR A 434 16.69 11.51 8.10
CA TYR A 434 17.51 10.85 7.08
C TYR A 434 16.89 10.93 5.68
N LEU A 435 15.56 10.93 5.58
CA LEU A 435 14.87 10.89 4.29
C LEU A 435 15.02 12.18 3.44
N GLY A 436 15.45 13.28 4.05
CA GLY A 436 15.81 14.52 3.34
C GLY A 436 14.62 15.32 2.77
N PRO A 437 14.89 16.55 2.26
CA PRO A 437 13.86 17.49 1.82
C PRO A 437 13.36 17.27 0.38
N ASP A 438 14.05 16.46 -0.43
CA ASP A 438 13.78 16.35 -1.87
C ASP A 438 12.75 15.27 -2.25
N ALA A 439 12.15 14.63 -1.25
CA ALA A 439 11.24 13.53 -1.51
C ALA A 439 9.78 13.98 -1.78
N PRO A 440 8.98 13.15 -2.47
CA PRO A 440 7.60 13.48 -2.84
C PRO A 440 6.71 13.85 -1.65
N ASN A 441 6.99 13.29 -0.48
CA ASN A 441 6.25 13.52 0.76
C ASN A 441 7.06 14.33 1.80
N ALA A 442 8.10 15.05 1.39
CA ALA A 442 9.03 15.72 2.31
C ALA A 442 8.32 16.68 3.29
N CYS A 443 7.32 17.43 2.82
CA CYS A 443 6.55 18.32 3.69
C CYS A 443 5.83 17.55 4.80
N LEU A 444 5.29 16.37 4.50
CA LEU A 444 4.63 15.54 5.50
C LEU A 444 5.64 15.03 6.53
N TRP A 445 6.83 14.64 6.09
CA TRP A 445 7.88 14.10 6.96
C TRP A 445 8.45 15.13 7.91
N THR A 446 8.73 16.33 7.41
CA THR A 446 9.24 17.45 8.22
C THR A 446 8.23 17.81 9.30
N THR A 447 6.94 17.86 8.97
CA THR A 447 5.90 18.11 9.97
C THR A 447 5.85 17.01 11.04
N ILE A 448 5.86 15.72 10.67
CA ILE A 448 5.85 14.62 11.65
C ILE A 448 7.10 14.67 12.53
N GLN A 449 8.26 14.95 11.94
CA GLN A 449 9.52 15.07 12.65
C GLN A 449 9.48 16.20 13.68
N GLU A 450 8.91 17.36 13.32
CA GLU A 450 8.73 18.47 14.25
C GLU A 450 7.80 18.10 15.40
N VAL A 451 6.67 17.45 15.12
CA VAL A 451 5.72 17.01 16.15
C VAL A 451 6.38 16.04 17.13
N VAL A 452 7.01 14.99 16.62
CA VAL A 452 7.73 14.02 17.45
C VAL A 452 8.83 14.72 18.26
N SER A 453 9.54 15.70 17.68
CA SER A 453 10.54 16.49 18.39
C SER A 453 9.96 17.27 19.56
N ARG A 454 8.88 18.03 19.34
CA ARG A 454 8.24 18.84 20.39
C ARG A 454 7.73 17.97 21.54
N VAL A 455 7.16 16.81 21.24
CA VAL A 455 6.68 15.85 22.25
C VAL A 455 7.85 15.29 23.05
N LEU A 456 8.94 14.89 22.40
CA LEU A 456 10.14 14.40 23.08
C LEU A 456 10.76 15.49 23.97
N ASP A 457 10.85 16.73 23.47
CA ASP A 457 11.41 17.85 24.23
C ASP A 457 10.54 18.19 25.45
N HIS A 458 9.22 18.21 25.30
CA HIS A 458 8.27 18.42 26.40
C HIS A 458 8.40 17.34 27.49
N THR A 459 8.49 16.08 27.07
CA THR A 459 8.49 14.92 27.97
C THR A 459 9.82 14.69 28.67
N LEU A 460 10.94 15.04 28.04
CA LEU A 460 12.30 14.91 28.60
C LEU A 460 12.71 16.11 29.45
N ASN A 461 12.33 17.33 29.05
CA ASN A 461 12.65 18.55 29.81
C ASN A 461 11.61 18.86 30.89
N GLY A 462 10.61 17.98 31.08
CA GLY A 462 9.66 18.01 32.19
C GLY A 462 8.83 19.29 32.26
N GLY A 463 8.05 19.62 31.21
CA GLY A 463 7.10 20.74 31.23
C GLY A 463 7.68 22.10 31.68
N ALA A 464 9.00 22.27 31.65
CA ALA A 464 9.72 23.37 32.29
C ALA A 464 9.67 24.70 31.51
N GLY A 465 8.54 24.98 30.85
CA GLY A 465 8.26 26.24 30.16
C GLY A 465 7.17 27.10 30.81
N GLN A 466 6.23 26.53 31.57
CA GLN A 466 5.05 27.29 32.02
C GLN A 466 5.14 27.90 33.44
N ALA A 467 6.27 27.75 34.13
CA ALA A 467 6.50 28.47 35.40
C ALA A 467 7.01 29.91 35.23
N HIS A 468 7.33 30.37 34.01
CA HIS A 468 7.91 31.70 33.74
C HIS A 468 7.19 32.49 32.62
N SER A 469 5.87 32.38 32.53
CA SER A 469 5.05 33.36 31.79
C SER A 469 3.81 33.78 32.59
N ALA A 470 4.01 34.12 33.87
CA ALA A 470 3.07 34.94 34.62
C ALA A 470 3.48 36.41 34.46
N ALA A 471 3.39 36.93 33.22
CA ALA A 471 3.65 38.34 32.95
C ALA A 471 2.99 38.80 31.64
N TRP A 472 1.69 38.56 31.48
CA TRP A 472 0.83 39.42 30.65
C TRP A 472 -0.55 39.51 31.31
N GLN A 473 -0.72 40.55 32.12
CA GLN A 473 -2.00 41.01 32.64
C GLN A 473 -2.61 42.05 31.68
N ASP A 474 -3.96 42.05 31.65
CA ASP A 474 -4.93 43.08 31.23
C ASP A 474 -5.07 43.35 29.71
N GLU A 475 -6.23 43.39 29.02
CA GLU A 475 -7.70 43.44 29.27
C GLU A 475 -8.39 43.44 27.85
N PRO A 476 -9.73 43.51 27.64
CA PRO A 476 -10.87 42.79 28.21
C PRO A 476 -11.73 42.04 27.16
N GLN A 477 -12.64 41.21 27.66
CA GLN A 477 -13.61 40.36 26.97
C GLN A 477 -14.72 41.15 26.21
N GLN A 478 -15.16 40.60 25.07
CA GLN A 478 -16.59 40.62 24.71
C GLN A 478 -17.06 39.21 24.32
N ALA A 479 -18.01 38.73 25.12
CA ALA A 479 -18.65 37.43 25.02
C ALA A 479 -19.72 37.40 23.93
N ALA A 480 -19.82 36.26 23.24
CA ALA A 480 -21.09 35.76 22.75
C ALA A 480 -21.13 34.25 23.03
N ILE A 481 -21.95 33.89 24.02
CA ILE A 481 -22.25 32.52 24.44
C ILE A 481 -23.39 32.00 23.54
N ALA A 482 -23.20 30.85 22.90
CA ALA A 482 -24.17 29.76 22.92
C ALA A 482 -23.52 28.41 22.54
N PRO A 483 -23.96 27.26 23.12
CA PRO A 483 -23.19 26.02 23.22
C PRO A 483 -23.78 24.84 22.42
N GLY A 484 -22.92 23.90 21.99
CA GLY A 484 -23.30 22.58 21.43
C GLY A 484 -22.06 21.69 21.20
N PRO A 485 -22.12 20.36 21.42
CA PRO A 485 -21.04 19.64 22.10
C PRO A 485 -20.14 18.84 21.16
N PHE A 486 -18.94 19.35 20.93
CA PHE A 486 -17.74 18.52 20.80
C PHE A 486 -16.72 19.13 21.76
N HIS A 487 -16.62 18.58 22.97
CA HIS A 487 -15.39 18.76 23.74
C HIS A 487 -14.33 17.98 22.99
N GLU A 488 -13.63 18.68 22.09
CA GLU A 488 -12.25 18.36 21.77
C GLU A 488 -11.53 18.04 23.08
N PHE A 489 -10.82 16.91 23.07
CA PHE A 489 -9.90 16.54 24.15
C PHE A 489 -9.13 17.78 24.59
N GLU A 490 -9.19 18.14 25.88
CA GLU A 490 -8.38 19.23 26.43
C GLU A 490 -6.91 18.80 26.42
N VAL A 491 -6.28 18.95 25.26
CA VAL A 491 -4.84 19.02 25.09
C VAL A 491 -4.46 20.47 25.43
N PRO A 492 -3.36 20.74 26.17
CA PRO A 492 -2.91 22.11 26.40
C PRO A 492 -2.87 22.89 25.08
N GLY A 493 -3.38 24.13 25.07
CA GLY A 493 -3.63 24.90 23.83
C GLY A 493 -2.42 25.04 22.89
N GLU A 494 -1.21 24.89 23.40
CA GLU A 494 0.05 24.86 22.64
C GLU A 494 0.19 23.66 21.68
N PHE A 495 -0.63 22.61 21.82
CA PHE A 495 -0.64 21.41 20.98
C PHE A 495 -1.93 21.25 20.16
N HIS A 496 -2.84 22.22 20.21
CA HIS A 496 -4.10 22.15 19.45
C HIS A 496 -3.82 22.08 17.93
N ASP A 497 -2.87 22.89 17.44
CA ASP A 497 -2.37 22.86 16.06
C ASP A 497 -1.60 21.57 15.71
N VAL A 498 -1.09 20.84 16.72
CA VAL A 498 -0.31 19.59 16.55
C VAL A 498 -1.22 18.38 16.30
N TYR A 499 -2.46 18.43 16.79
CA TYR A 499 -3.50 17.42 16.57
C TYR A 499 -4.43 17.74 15.39
N ALA A 500 -4.41 18.98 14.91
CA ALA A 500 -4.98 19.42 13.64
C ALA A 500 -4.21 18.88 12.41
N PHE A 501 -3.67 17.66 12.51
CA PHE A 501 -2.75 17.07 11.56
C PHE A 501 -3.51 16.27 10.49
N GLU A 502 -3.40 16.64 9.21
CA GLU A 502 -4.08 15.98 8.09
C GLU A 502 -3.85 14.46 8.05
N LEU A 503 -2.69 13.93 8.47
CA LEU A 503 -2.46 12.48 8.52
C LEU A 503 -3.25 11.79 9.63
N LEU A 504 -3.41 12.42 10.81
CA LEU A 504 -4.27 11.88 11.88
C LEU A 504 -5.74 12.05 11.51
N HIS A 505 -6.08 13.12 10.77
CA HIS A 505 -7.39 13.33 10.18
C HIS A 505 -7.74 12.35 9.06
N SER A 506 -6.76 11.81 8.31
CA SER A 506 -6.99 10.69 7.36
C SER A 506 -7.52 9.43 8.06
N PHE A 507 -7.29 9.30 9.38
CA PHE A 507 -7.80 8.21 10.22
C PHE A 507 -8.89 8.65 11.21
N ASP A 508 -9.23 9.94 11.23
CA ASP A 508 -10.48 10.42 11.80
C ASP A 508 -11.53 10.41 10.68
N TRP A 509 -11.98 9.19 10.37
CA TRP A 509 -12.95 8.86 9.34
C TRP A 509 -14.33 9.54 9.50
N LEU A 510 -14.51 10.28 10.60
CA LEU A 510 -15.68 11.08 10.89
C LEU A 510 -15.23 12.55 10.93
N ARG A 511 -15.48 13.27 9.84
CA ARG A 511 -15.41 14.73 9.83
C ARG A 511 -16.55 15.28 10.69
N PRO A 512 -16.32 16.22 11.60
CA PRO A 512 -17.37 17.15 11.99
C PRO A 512 -17.65 18.10 10.80
N GLU A 513 -18.92 18.46 10.60
CA GLU A 513 -19.27 19.67 9.85
C GLU A 513 -18.91 20.93 10.63
#